data_AF-A0A6A8DKX2-F1
#
_entry.id   AF-A0A6A8DKX2-F1
#
_cell.length_a   1.000
_cell.length_b   1.000
_cell.length_c   1.000
_cell.angle_alpha   90.00
_cell.angle_beta   90.00
_cell.angle_gamma   90.00
#
_symmetry.space_group_name_H-M   'P 1'
#
loop_
_entity.id
_entity.type
_entity.pdbx_description
1 polymer ?
#
loop_
_entity_poly.entity_id
_entity_poly.type
_entity_poly.pdbx_seq_one_letter_code
_entity_poly.pdbx_strand_id
1 'polypeptide(L)'
;MIQIIGTTDIHFNSDYTFLSDIKYHLTRGFEKYEIISHHTENKENQMKIKFTLNMAEKYHCKSLLDYNSYAYDEFKKRLPSKVKATYIQTIDIRPVA
;
A
#
# COMPACT_ATOMS: atom_id res chain seq x y z
N MET A 1 -18.79 1.84 -4.31
CA MET A 1 -17.39 1.51 -3.95
C MET A 1 -16.75 2.75 -3.36
N ILE A 2 -15.68 2.59 -2.59
CA ILE A 2 -14.88 3.71 -2.10
C ILE A 2 -13.46 3.63 -2.66
N GLN A 3 -12.84 4.78 -2.80
CA GLN A 3 -11.45 4.94 -3.16
C GLN A 3 -10.70 5.55 -1.99
N ILE A 4 -9.66 4.85 -1.53
CA ILE A 4 -8.76 5.33 -0.50
C ILE A 4 -7.46 5.77 -1.16
N ILE A 5 -7.08 7.02 -0.90
CA ILE A 5 -5.75 7.54 -1.23
C ILE A 5 -4.96 7.56 0.06
N GLY A 6 -3.82 6.88 0.08
CA GLY A 6 -3.00 6.77 1.28
C GLY A 6 -1.52 6.73 0.98
N THR A 7 -0.73 6.80 2.05
CA THR A 7 0.71 6.57 2.00
C THR A 7 1.12 5.50 2.99
N THR A 8 2.17 4.77 2.65
CA THR A 8 2.78 3.77 3.52
C THR A 8 4.27 3.60 3.21
N ASP A 9 5.02 3.12 4.19
CA ASP A 9 6.39 2.67 4.00
C ASP A 9 6.40 1.14 3.88
N ILE A 10 7.10 0.65 2.85
CA ILE A 10 7.35 -0.77 2.66
C ILE A 10 8.83 -1.08 2.84
N HIS A 11 9.11 -2.24 3.42
CA HIS A 11 10.44 -2.75 3.66
C HIS A 11 10.60 -4.12 3.00
N PHE A 12 11.70 -4.32 2.28
CA PHE A 12 12.01 -5.58 1.63
C PHE A 12 13.51 -5.78 1.45
N ASN A 13 13.93 -7.04 1.49
CA ASN A 13 15.32 -7.42 1.34
C ASN A 13 15.58 -7.91 -0.11
N SER A 14 16.60 -7.33 -0.75
CA SER A 14 16.99 -7.63 -2.14
C SER A 14 17.45 -9.06 -2.39
N ASP A 15 17.83 -9.82 -1.35
CA ASP A 15 18.17 -11.24 -1.48
C ASP A 15 16.93 -12.10 -1.79
N TYR A 16 15.73 -11.58 -1.53
CA TYR A 16 14.48 -12.33 -1.67
C TYR A 16 13.42 -11.66 -2.52
N THR A 17 13.51 -10.36 -2.76
CA THR A 17 12.50 -9.60 -3.50
C THR A 17 13.16 -8.44 -4.22
N PHE A 18 13.00 -8.41 -5.54
CA PHE A 18 13.55 -7.34 -6.35
C PHE A 18 12.58 -6.17 -6.45
N LEU A 19 13.11 -4.97 -6.72
CA LEU A 19 12.30 -3.79 -7.00
C LEU A 19 11.32 -4.00 -8.16
N SER A 20 11.69 -4.81 -9.16
CA SER A 20 10.81 -5.18 -10.28
C SER A 20 9.58 -5.95 -9.81
N ASP A 21 9.74 -6.86 -8.84
CA ASP A 21 8.64 -7.64 -8.29
C ASP A 21 7.66 -6.72 -7.56
N ILE A 22 8.18 -5.80 -6.74
CA ILE A 22 7.37 -4.77 -6.09
C ILE A 22 6.58 -3.97 -7.13
N LYS A 23 7.25 -3.42 -8.15
CA LYS A 23 6.61 -2.60 -9.19
C LYS A 23 5.53 -3.37 -9.95
N TYR A 24 5.77 -4.66 -10.24
CA TYR A 24 4.79 -5.53 -10.88
C TYR A 24 3.53 -5.68 -10.03
N HIS A 25 3.68 -5.94 -8.73
CA HIS A 25 2.56 -6.02 -7.79
C HIS A 25 1.82 -4.69 -7.64
N LEU A 26 2.54 -3.57 -7.56
CA LEU A 26 1.93 -2.24 -7.47
C LEU A 26 1.12 -1.90 -8.72
N THR A 27 1.65 -2.20 -9.91
CA THR A 27 0.98 -1.94 -11.18
C THR A 27 -0.30 -2.74 -11.34
N ARG A 28 -0.32 -3.99 -10.87
CA ARG A 28 -1.51 -4.87 -11.00
C ARG A 28 -2.51 -4.72 -9.86
N GLY A 29 -2.03 -4.36 -8.67
CA GLY A 29 -2.83 -4.35 -7.45
C GLY A 29 -3.51 -3.02 -7.18
N PHE A 30 -3.03 -1.91 -7.73
CA PHE A 30 -3.46 -0.57 -7.35
C PHE A 30 -3.98 0.20 -8.55
N GLU A 31 -4.97 1.06 -8.31
CA GLU A 31 -5.53 1.93 -9.35
C GLU A 31 -4.46 2.93 -9.81
N LYS A 32 -3.75 3.51 -8.85
CA LYS A 32 -2.61 4.41 -9.07
C LYS A 32 -1.61 4.20 -7.94
N TYR A 33 -0.33 4.39 -8.25
CA TYR A 33 0.71 4.46 -7.24
C TYR A 33 1.82 5.42 -7.69
N GLU A 34 2.54 5.95 -6.71
CA GLU A 34 3.68 6.83 -6.87
C GLU A 34 4.73 6.47 -5.81
N ILE A 35 5.96 6.23 -6.24
CA ILE A 35 7.10 6.01 -5.34
C ILE A 35 7.63 7.38 -4.96
N ILE A 36 7.40 7.78 -3.71
CA ILE A 36 7.83 9.10 -3.19
C ILE A 36 9.33 9.06 -2.90
N SER A 37 9.81 7.98 -2.29
CA SER A 37 11.22 7.79 -2.00
C SER A 37 11.57 6.31 -1.96
N HIS A 38 12.83 6.00 -2.26
CA HIS A 38 13.40 4.66 -2.15
C HIS A 38 14.82 4.80 -1.63
N HIS A 39 15.08 4.17 -0.50
CA HIS A 39 16.40 4.06 0.10
C HIS A 39 16.83 2.59 0.18
N THR A 40 18.10 2.34 -0.06
CA THR A 40 18.71 1.00 0.01
C THR A 40 19.95 1.09 0.86
N GLU A 41 20.05 0.23 1.88
CA GLU A 41 21.23 0.09 2.73
C GLU A 41 21.49 -1.40 2.96
N ASN A 42 22.69 -1.88 2.60
CA ASN A 42 23.13 -3.26 2.85
C ASN A 42 22.06 -4.33 2.53
N LYS A 43 21.44 -4.21 1.35
CA LYS A 43 20.36 -5.07 0.80
C LYS A 43 18.98 -4.90 1.41
N GLU A 44 18.84 -4.16 2.50
CA GLU A 44 17.54 -3.74 3.00
C GLU A 44 17.06 -2.52 2.21
N ASN A 45 15.82 -2.55 1.78
CA ASN A 45 15.19 -1.45 1.06
C ASN A 45 14.04 -0.92 1.90
N GLN A 46 13.94 0.40 1.96
CA GLN A 46 12.76 1.11 2.44
C GLN A 46 12.22 1.97 1.30
N MET A 47 10.92 1.89 1.08
CA MET A 47 10.25 2.65 0.04
C MET A 47 8.97 3.28 0.56
N LYS A 48 8.84 4.59 0.37
CA LYS A 48 7.62 5.32 0.66
C LYS A 48 6.77 5.39 -0.60
N ILE A 49 5.53 4.94 -0.49
CA ILE A 49 4.59 4.87 -1.61
C ILE A 49 3.33 5.66 -1.27
N LYS A 50 2.87 6.46 -2.22
CA LYS A 50 1.49 6.94 -2.27
C LYS A 50 0.70 6.04 -3.20
N PHE A 51 -0.47 5.60 -2.77
CA PHE A 51 -1.28 4.66 -3.53
C PHE A 51 -2.74 5.07 -3.56
N THR A 52 -3.48 4.48 -4.48
CA THR A 52 -4.92 4.56 -4.60
C THR A 52 -5.52 3.16 -4.64
N LEU A 53 -6.40 2.87 -3.69
CA LEU A 53 -7.07 1.59 -3.52
C LEU A 53 -8.58 1.76 -3.73
N ASN A 54 -9.13 1.09 -4.72
CA ASN A 54 -10.58 0.91 -4.84
C ASN A 54 -10.99 -0.30 -3.98
N MET A 55 -11.95 -0.09 -3.09
CA MET A 55 -12.42 -1.09 -2.13
C MET A 55 -13.94 -1.05 -2.00
N ALA A 56 -14.53 -2.19 -1.61
CA ALA A 56 -15.93 -2.21 -1.20
C ALA A 56 -16.08 -1.47 0.12
N GLU A 57 -17.13 -0.66 0.24
CA GLU A 57 -17.49 -0.01 1.49
C GLU A 57 -17.93 -1.08 2.51
N LYS A 58 -17.53 -0.89 3.77
CA LYS A 58 -17.87 -1.81 4.86
C LYS A 58 -18.66 -1.07 5.93
N TYR A 59 -19.86 -1.56 6.24
CA TYR A 59 -20.78 -0.95 7.19
C TYR A 59 -20.20 -0.78 8.62
N HIS A 60 -19.17 -1.54 8.97
CA HIS A 60 -18.50 -1.45 10.27
C HIS A 60 -17.36 -0.43 10.31
N CYS A 61 -16.90 0.10 9.17
CA CYS A 61 -15.91 1.18 9.13
C CYS A 61 -16.61 2.51 9.41
N LYS A 62 -16.54 2.99 10.65
CA LYS A 62 -17.17 4.25 11.09
C LYS A 62 -16.17 5.37 11.33
N SER A 63 -14.89 5.02 11.48
CA SER A 63 -13.81 5.95 11.77
C SER A 63 -12.67 5.84 10.74
N LEU A 64 -11.82 6.86 10.68
CA LEU A 64 -10.62 6.85 9.85
C LEU A 64 -9.67 5.69 10.23
N LEU A 65 -9.60 5.33 11.51
CA LEU A 65 -8.77 4.22 11.99
C LEU A 65 -9.27 2.87 11.48
N ASP A 66 -10.59 2.69 11.36
CA ASP A 66 -11.17 1.49 10.75
C ASP A 66 -10.77 1.40 9.28
N TYR A 67 -10.80 2.54 8.57
CA TYR A 67 -10.37 2.61 7.18
C TYR A 67 -8.87 2.39 7.00
N ASN A 68 -8.03 2.90 7.90
CA ASN A 68 -6.58 2.63 7.87
C ASN A 68 -6.29 1.14 8.06
N SER A 69 -6.96 0.49 9.02
CA SER A 69 -6.82 -0.96 9.27
C SER A 69 -7.32 -1.77 8.07
N TYR A 70 -8.49 -1.43 7.53
CA TYR A 70 -9.04 -2.12 6.36
C TYR A 70 -8.18 -1.94 5.11
N ALA A 71 -7.72 -0.71 4.84
CA ALA A 71 -6.77 -0.45 3.76
C ALA A 71 -5.47 -1.22 3.96
N TYR A 72 -4.97 -1.33 5.19
CA TYR A 72 -3.74 -2.04 5.51
C TYR A 72 -3.84 -3.52 5.13
N ASP A 73 -4.93 -4.16 5.54
CA ASP A 73 -5.18 -5.57 5.20
C ASP A 73 -5.30 -5.77 3.69
N GLU A 74 -5.99 -4.89 2.99
CA GLU A 74 -6.13 -4.95 1.53
C GLU A 74 -4.83 -4.68 0.78
N PHE A 75 -4.04 -3.71 1.24
CA PHE A 75 -2.73 -3.38 0.68
C PHE A 75 -1.77 -4.56 0.83
N LYS A 76 -1.70 -5.16 2.02
CA LYS A 76 -0.79 -6.28 2.32
C LYS A 76 -1.08 -7.50 1.46
N LYS A 77 -2.34 -7.80 1.17
CA LYS A 77 -2.74 -8.91 0.27
C LYS A 77 -2.20 -8.76 -1.16
N ARG A 78 -1.92 -7.53 -1.60
CA ARG A 78 -1.50 -7.21 -2.96
C ARG A 78 0.02 -7.20 -3.13
N LEU A 79 0.76 -7.24 -2.02
CA LEU A 79 2.22 -7.28 -2.00
C LEU A 79 2.77 -8.71 -1.95
N PRO A 80 4.03 -8.92 -2.37
CA PRO A 80 4.74 -10.18 -2.12
C PRO A 80 4.82 -10.49 -0.63
N SER A 81 4.79 -11.78 -0.28
CA SER A 81 4.73 -12.26 1.12
C SER A 81 5.92 -11.84 1.99
N LYS A 82 7.08 -11.58 1.38
CA LYS A 82 8.32 -11.18 2.07
C LYS A 82 8.45 -9.67 2.25
N VAL A 83 7.49 -8.89 1.76
CA VAL A 83 7.46 -7.42 1.87
C VAL A 83 6.65 -7.04 3.10
N LYS A 84 7.22 -6.16 3.92
CA LYS A 84 6.56 -5.66 5.14
C LYS A 84 6.07 -4.24 4.90
N ALA A 85 4.78 -3.99 5.09
CA ALA A 85 4.23 -2.64 5.19
C ALA A 85 4.14 -2.22 6.67
N THR A 86 4.44 -0.96 6.97
CA THR A 86 4.40 -0.42 8.34
C THR A 86 2.97 -0.12 8.78
N TYR A 87 2.42 0.99 8.30
CA TYR A 87 1.08 1.50 8.57
C TYR A 87 0.58 2.26 7.35
N ILE A 88 -0.74 2.30 7.17
CA ILE A 88 -1.37 3.14 6.14
C ILE A 88 -1.90 4.40 6.77
N GLN A 89 -1.37 5.53 6.32
CA GLN A 89 -1.95 6.83 6.56
C GLN A 89 -2.91 7.16 5.42
N THR A 90 -4.22 7.06 5.68
CA THR A 90 -5.23 7.56 4.74
C THR A 90 -5.15 9.07 4.66
N ILE A 91 -5.02 9.58 3.43
CA ILE A 91 -5.02 11.01 3.10
C ILE A 91 -6.42 11.45 2.70
N ASP A 92 -7.14 10.60 1.96
CA ASP A 92 -8.45 10.93 1.43
C ASP A 92 -9.29 9.66 1.18
N ILE A 93 -10.62 9.79 1.31
CA ILE A 93 -11.60 8.75 1.02
C ILE A 93 -12.69 9.36 0.16
N ARG A 94 -12.91 8.79 -1.03
CA ARG A 94 -13.90 9.29 -1.99
C ARG A 94 -14.85 8.17 -2.42
N PRO A 95 -16.14 8.47 -2.66
CA PRO A 95 -17.00 7.53 -3.37
C PRO A 95 -16.50 7.37 -4.82
N VAL A 96 -16.53 6.14 -5.32
CA VAL A 96 -16.29 5.84 -6.74
C VAL A 96 -17.65 5.81 -7.42
N ALA A 97 -17.84 6.72 -8.38
CA ALA A 97 -19.01 6.79 -9.25
C ALA A 97 -19.00 5.69 -10.32
#